data_AF-A0A2T1DYE0-F1
#
_entry.id   AF-A0A2T1DYE0-F1
#
_cell.length_a   1.000
_cell.length_b   1.000
_cell.length_c   1.000
_cell.angle_alpha   90.00
_cell.angle_beta   90.00
_cell.angle_gamma   90.00
#
_symmetry.space_group_name_H-M   'P 1'
#
loop_
_entity.id
_entity.type
_entity.pdbx_description
1 polymer ?
#
loop_
_entity_poly.entity_id
_entity_poly.type
_entity_poly.pdbx_seq_one_letter_code
_entity_poly.pdbx_strand_id
1 'polypeptide(L)'
;MKSATITSKGQVTIPKQIRDYLKLEIGSKIDFVIDENGTVKVIPLTVTVTALSGMLHCPNMPAATIEDMETAISEGACGCT
;
A
#
# COMPACT_ATOMS: atom_id res chain seq x y z
N MET A 1 -15.24 -14.46 15.21
CA MET A 1 -15.01 -12.99 15.15
C MET A 1 -13.92 -12.63 16.15
N LYS A 2 -12.98 -11.74 15.80
CA LYS A 2 -12.07 -11.14 16.80
C LYS A 2 -12.52 -9.70 17.02
N SER A 3 -13.14 -9.44 18.16
CA SER A 3 -13.45 -8.09 18.62
C SER A 3 -12.28 -7.58 19.47
N ALA A 4 -11.98 -6.29 19.36
CA ALA A 4 -11.04 -5.59 20.23
C ALA A 4 -11.81 -4.52 21.00
N THR A 5 -11.52 -4.39 22.29
CA THR A 5 -12.15 -3.37 23.14
C THR A 5 -11.28 -2.12 23.16
N ILE A 6 -11.90 -0.96 23.00
CA ILE A 6 -11.25 0.34 23.22
C ILE A 6 -10.97 0.47 24.71
N THR A 7 -9.71 0.72 25.06
CA THR A 7 -9.30 1.05 26.43
C THR A 7 -9.81 2.44 26.81
N SER A 8 -9.89 2.77 28.11
CA SER A 8 -10.31 4.11 28.58
C SER A 8 -9.46 5.27 28.05
N LYS A 9 -8.28 4.99 27.48
CA LYS A 9 -7.40 5.98 26.84
C LYS A 9 -7.62 6.10 25.32
N GLY A 10 -8.64 5.45 24.77
CA GLY A 10 -8.91 5.44 23.33
C GLY A 10 -7.99 4.52 22.53
N GLN A 11 -7.18 3.68 23.18
CA GLN A 11 -6.28 2.74 22.48
C GLN A 11 -7.04 1.45 22.15
N VAL A 12 -6.94 1.00 20.90
CA VAL A 12 -7.42 -0.31 20.46
C VAL A 12 -6.26 -1.31 20.45
N THR A 13 -6.44 -2.45 21.10
CA THR A 13 -5.42 -3.50 21.10
C THR A 13 -5.64 -4.44 19.92
N ILE A 14 -4.70 -4.47 18.97
CA ILE A 14 -4.73 -5.43 17.86
C ILE A 14 -4.36 -6.83 18.39
N PRO A 15 -5.26 -7.83 18.28
CA PRO A 15 -4.98 -9.20 18.71
C PRO A 15 -3.76 -9.79 17.98
N LYS A 16 -3.01 -10.66 18.66
CA LYS A 16 -1.75 -11.25 18.13
C LYS A 16 -1.91 -11.83 16.73
N GLN A 17 -3.02 -12.50 16.45
CA GLN A 17 -3.25 -13.13 15.14
C GLN A 17 -3.46 -12.12 14.00
N ILE A 18 -4.02 -10.94 14.29
CA ILE A 18 -4.16 -9.86 13.29
C ILE A 18 -2.82 -9.14 13.10
N ARG A 19 -2.05 -9.00 14.18
CA ARG A 19 -0.69 -8.46 14.17
C ARG A 19 0.24 -9.30 13.28
N ASP A 20 0.16 -10.63 13.43
CA ASP A 20 0.94 -11.58 12.63
C ASP A 20 0.54 -11.56 11.15
N TYR A 21 -0.77 -11.56 10.87
CA TYR A 21 -1.31 -11.48 9.51
C TYR A 21 -0.89 -10.19 8.78
N LEU A 22 -0.94 -9.05 9.46
CA LEU A 22 -0.53 -7.75 8.92
C LEU A 22 0.99 -7.51 9.00
N LYS A 23 1.77 -8.44 9.56
CA LYS A 23 3.21 -8.30 9.84
C LYS A 23 3.54 -6.97 10.53
N LEU A 24 2.76 -6.65 11.55
CA LEU A 24 2.93 -5.44 12.36
C LEU A 24 3.95 -5.70 13.48
N GLU A 25 5.01 -4.90 13.51
CA GLU A 25 6.03 -4.91 14.55
C GLU A 25 5.86 -3.72 15.50
N ILE A 26 6.61 -3.74 16.61
CA ILE A 26 6.61 -2.61 17.55
C ILE A 26 7.23 -1.41 16.83
N GLY A 27 6.46 -0.32 16.72
CA GLY A 27 6.87 0.89 15.99
C GLY A 27 6.35 0.96 14.54
N SER A 28 5.65 -0.06 14.04
CA SER A 28 4.99 -0.01 12.74
C SER A 28 3.89 1.05 12.73
N LYS A 29 3.88 1.89 11.69
CA LYS A 29 2.79 2.83 11.43
C LYS A 29 1.65 2.12 10.72
N ILE A 30 0.43 2.57 11.02
CA ILE A 30 -0.81 2.03 10.47
C ILE A 30 -1.62 3.21 9.97
N ASP A 31 -2.12 3.10 8.75
CA ASP A 31 -3.04 4.07 8.16
C ASP A 31 -4.49 3.59 8.32
N PHE A 32 -5.38 4.53 8.65
CA PHE A 32 -6.81 4.28 8.79
C PHE A 32 -7.54 5.03 7.68
N VAL A 33 -8.05 4.27 6.71
CA VAL A 33 -8.83 4.83 5.60
C VAL A 33 -10.30 4.52 5.83
N ILE A 34 -11.14 5.54 5.75
CA ILE A 34 -12.59 5.40 5.82
C ILE A 34 -13.11 5.36 4.39
N ASP A 35 -13.71 4.23 4.02
CA ASP A 35 -14.40 4.07 2.74
C ASP A 35 -15.74 4.85 2.74
N GLU A 36 -16.27 5.20 1.56
CA GLU A 36 -17.56 5.90 1.42
C GLU A 36 -18.73 5.15 2.10
N ASN A 37 -18.60 3.83 2.24
CA ASN A 37 -19.55 2.97 2.94
C ASN A 37 -19.39 2.96 4.47
N GLY A 38 -18.52 3.82 5.03
CA GLY A 38 -18.21 3.87 6.47
C GLY A 38 -17.36 2.70 6.97
N THR A 39 -16.79 1.90 6.06
CA THR A 39 -15.89 0.80 6.43
C THR A 39 -14.49 1.36 6.72
N VAL A 40 -13.98 1.11 7.92
CA VAL A 40 -12.61 1.48 8.31
C VAL A 40 -11.65 0.38 7.85
N LYS A 41 -10.78 0.70 6.89
CA LYS A 41 -9.69 -0.15 6.43
C LYS A 41 -8.42 0.21 7.20
N VAL A 42 -7.72 -0.82 7.65
CA VAL A 42 -6.48 -0.70 8.41
C VAL A 42 -5.35 -1.17 7.50
N ILE A 43 -4.47 -0.25 7.11
CA ILE A 43 -3.41 -0.52 6.13
C ILE A 43 -2.06 -0.41 6.86
N PRO A 44 -1.25 -1.48 6.89
CA PRO A 44 0.08 -1.43 7.48
C PRO A 44 0.99 -0.59 6.57
N LEU A 45 1.56 0.49 7.10
CA LEU A 45 2.57 1.31 6.41
C LEU A 45 3.98 0.70 6.53
N THR A 46 4.08 -0.57 6.95
CA THR A 46 5.34 -1.31 7.10
C THR A 46 5.93 -1.80 5.77
N VAL A 47 5.40 -1.36 4.63
CA VAL A 47 5.97 -1.70 3.33
C VAL A 47 7.25 -0.88 3.16
N THR A 48 8.39 -1.49 3.51
CA THR A 48 9.70 -0.97 3.12
C THR A 48 9.73 -0.80 1.60
N VAL A 49 10.24 0.34 1.10
CA VAL A 49 10.40 0.60 -0.35
C VAL A 49 11.11 -0.54 -1.08
N THR A 50 11.93 -1.31 -0.38
CA THR A 50 12.60 -2.52 -0.87
C THR A 50 11.63 -3.64 -1.26
N ALA A 51 10.46 -3.74 -0.62
CA ALA A 51 9.42 -4.71 -0.97
C ALA A 51 8.64 -4.31 -2.23
N LEU A 52 8.67 -3.02 -2.59
CA LEU A 52 8.10 -2.50 -3.84
C LEU A 52 9.12 -2.55 -4.99
N SER A 53 10.42 -2.55 -4.66
CA SER A 53 11.50 -2.74 -5.63
C SER A 53 11.36 -4.10 -6.29
N GLY A 54 11.19 -4.12 -7.62
CA GLY A 54 10.97 -5.38 -8.35
C GLY A 54 9.53 -5.64 -8.79
N MET A 55 8.52 -5.00 -8.19
CA MET A 55 7.12 -5.27 -8.57
C MET A 55 6.80 -4.89 -10.02
N LEU A 56 7.48 -3.89 -10.57
CA LEU A 56 7.34 -3.47 -11.97
C LEU A 56 8.36 -4.14 -12.90
N HIS A 57 9.28 -4.96 -12.38
CA HIS A 57 10.25 -5.67 -13.21
C HIS A 57 9.60 -6.91 -13.83
N CYS A 58 9.39 -6.88 -15.14
CA CYS A 58 9.02 -8.06 -15.91
C CYS A 58 10.28 -8.80 -16.39
N PRO A 59 10.40 -10.12 -16.18
CA PRO A 59 11.49 -10.88 -16.78
C PRO A 59 11.42 -10.74 -18.30
N ASN A 60 12.54 -10.42 -18.94
CA ASN A 60 12.68 -10.16 -20.39
C ASN A 60 12.17 -8.78 -20.89
N MET A 61 11.90 -7.81 -20.02
CA MET A 61 11.58 -6.45 -20.46
C MET A 61 12.86 -5.71 -20.89
N PRO A 62 12.96 -5.24 -22.15
CA PRO A 62 14.08 -4.39 -22.56
C PRO A 62 14.04 -3.07 -21.79
N ALA A 63 15.21 -2.53 -21.45
CA ALA A 63 15.30 -1.20 -20.87
C ALA A 63 14.80 -0.17 -21.89
N ALA A 64 13.76 0.57 -21.54
CA ALA A 64 13.27 1.66 -22.38
C ALA A 64 14.36 2.73 -22.53
N THR A 65 14.56 3.20 -23.75
CA THR A 65 15.45 4.34 -24.02
C THR A 65 14.72 5.64 -23.69
N ILE A 66 15.46 6.72 -23.47
CA ILE A 66 14.86 8.04 -23.22
C ILE A 66 13.94 8.45 -24.38
N GLU A 67 14.31 8.13 -25.62
CA GLU A 67 13.50 8.44 -26.82
C GLU A 67 12.15 7.70 -26.84
N ASP A 68 12.12 6.43 -26.40
CA ASP A 68 10.89 5.63 -26.28
C ASP A 68 9.96 6.21 -25.19
N MET A 69 10.53 6.67 -24.07
CA MET A 69 9.77 7.32 -22.99
C MET A 69 9.13 8.63 -23.46
N GLU A 70 9.89 9.50 -24.13
CA GLU A 70 9.39 10.79 -24.62
C GLU A 70 8.28 10.60 -25.67
N THR A 71 8.42 9.59 -26.52
CA THR A 71 7.39 9.21 -27.51
C THR A 71 6.10 8.76 -26.82
N ALA A 72 6.20 7.85 -25.85
CA ALA A 72 5.03 7.36 -25.10
C ALA A 72 4.34 8.47 -24.27
N ILE A 73 5.11 9.40 -23.70
CA ILE A 73 4.57 10.57 -22.99
C ILE A 73 3.83 11.50 -23.97
N SER A 74 4.40 11.75 -25.15
CA SER A 74 3.77 12.58 -26.19
C SER A 74 2.47 11.94 -26.72
N GLU A 75 2.47 10.63 -26.97
CA GLU A 75 1.27 9.90 -27.41
C GLU A 75 0.19 9.88 -26.33
N GLY A 76 0.56 9.63 -25.07
CA GLY A 76 -0.37 9.63 -23.94
C GLY A 76 -0.91 11.02 -23.58
N ALA A 77 -0.12 12.08 -23.77
CA ALA A 77 -0.55 13.46 -23.59
C ALA A 77 -1.50 13.93 -24.70
N CYS A 78 -1.43 13.31 -25.89
CA CYS A 78 -2.35 13.55 -27.00
C CYS A 78 -3.57 12.61 -26.97
N GLY A 79 -4.04 12.22 -25.79
CA GLY A 79 -5.36 11.63 -25.59
C GLY A 79 -6.47 12.66 -25.75
N CYS A 80 -6.65 13.19 -26.96
CA CYS A 80 -7.93 13.77 -27.37
C CYS A 80 -8.90 12.59 -27.60
N THR A 81 -10.09 12.69 -27.01
CA THR A 81 -11.21 11.71 -27.04
C THR A 81 -11.36 10.90 -28.31
#